data_AF-I8UCR4-F1
#
_entry.id   AF-I8UCR4-F1
#
_cell.length_a   1.000
_cell.length_b   1.000
_cell.length_c   1.000
_cell.angle_alpha   90.00
_cell.angle_beta   90.00
_cell.angle_gamma   90.00
#
_symmetry.space_group_name_H-M   'P 1'
#
loop_
_entity.id
_entity.type
_entity.pdbx_description
1 polymer ?
#
loop_
_entity_poly.entity_id
_entity_poly.type
_entity_poly.pdbx_seq_one_letter_code
_entity_poly.pdbx_strand_id
1 'polypeptide(L)'
;MQRQSRAKLHESASLFHAPAFHKNLIHAHKVFKETSPLASKVQYPLISDRNHSISKAYQVLNEEKGAAERASILILYPEEVGRNTYELLRIVQALHYATTTNTATPANWVPGQQGIHPNTNQIGR
;
A
#
# COMPACT_ATOMS: atom_id res chain seq x y z
N MET A 1 -8.38 -29.64 28.34
CA MET A 1 -9.67 -28.97 28.08
C MET A 1 -9.44 -27.60 27.42
N GLN A 2 -8.85 -27.55 26.22
CA GLN A 2 -8.52 -26.30 25.49
C GLN A 2 -8.47 -26.52 23.95
N ARG A 3 -9.50 -27.16 23.37
CA ARG A 3 -9.56 -27.36 21.90
C ARG A 3 -10.83 -26.82 21.22
N GLN A 4 -11.77 -26.23 21.96
CA GLN A 4 -13.05 -25.80 21.38
C GLN A 4 -13.16 -24.30 21.04
N SER A 5 -12.17 -23.46 21.38
CA SER A 5 -12.28 -21.99 21.14
C SER A 5 -11.85 -21.52 19.74
N ARG A 6 -11.18 -22.35 18.93
CA ARG A 6 -10.74 -21.98 17.57
C ARG A 6 -11.80 -22.20 16.48
N ALA A 7 -12.82 -23.01 16.74
CA ALA A 7 -13.83 -23.33 15.73
C ALA A 7 -14.82 -22.17 15.47
N LYS A 8 -15.07 -21.30 16.46
CA LYS A 8 -16.05 -20.21 16.33
C LYS A 8 -15.61 -19.02 15.46
N LEU A 9 -14.32 -18.88 15.15
CA LEU A 9 -13.84 -17.81 14.26
C LEU A 9 -13.88 -18.19 12.78
N HIS A 10 -14.04 -19.48 12.47
CA HIS A 10 -14.08 -19.95 11.09
C HIS A 10 -15.49 -19.91 10.47
N GLU A 11 -16.53 -19.75 11.30
CA GLU A 11 -17.93 -19.84 10.87
C GLU A 11 -18.55 -18.47 10.51
N SER A 12 -17.98 -17.38 11.02
CA SER A 12 -18.42 -15.99 10.75
C SER A 12 -17.83 -15.37 9.48
N ALA A 13 -16.95 -16.08 8.77
CA ALA A 13 -16.41 -15.63 7.48
C ALA A 13 -17.35 -15.93 6.28
N SER A 14 -18.44 -16.67 6.52
CA SER A 14 -19.34 -17.20 5.47
C SER A 14 -20.42 -16.23 5.00
N LEU A 15 -20.49 -15.01 5.54
CA LEU A 15 -21.65 -14.11 5.41
C LEU A 15 -21.46 -12.90 4.47
N PHE A 16 -20.42 -12.88 3.66
CA PHE A 16 -20.30 -11.91 2.57
C PHE A 16 -20.39 -12.62 1.22
N HIS A 17 -21.62 -12.80 0.74
CA HIS A 17 -21.88 -13.03 -0.68
C HIS A 17 -21.49 -11.76 -1.45
N ALA A 18 -20.23 -11.66 -1.85
CA ALA A 18 -19.79 -10.66 -2.80
C ALA A 18 -20.14 -11.16 -4.22
N PRO A 19 -20.92 -10.40 -5.02
CA PRO A 19 -21.23 -10.77 -6.39
C PRO A 19 -19.93 -10.90 -7.19
N ALA A 20 -19.91 -11.83 -8.14
CA ALA A 20 -18.74 -12.31 -8.86
C ALA A 20 -17.88 -11.19 -9.49
N PHE A 21 -16.91 -10.65 -8.73
CA PHE A 21 -15.84 -9.84 -9.26
C PHE A 21 -14.85 -10.76 -10.00
N HIS A 22 -14.69 -10.52 -11.31
CA HIS A 22 -13.82 -11.30 -12.19
C HIS A 22 -12.39 -11.47 -11.60
N LYS A 23 -12.00 -12.74 -11.40
CA LYS A 23 -10.91 -13.24 -10.53
C LYS A 23 -9.46 -12.94 -10.97
N ASN A 24 -9.22 -12.21 -12.06
CA ASN A 24 -7.92 -12.32 -12.74
C ASN A 24 -6.76 -11.51 -12.11
N LEU A 25 -7.02 -10.41 -11.37
CA LEU A 25 -5.94 -9.58 -10.79
C LEU A 25 -5.72 -9.77 -9.27
N ILE A 26 -6.75 -10.19 -8.53
CA ILE A 26 -6.59 -10.67 -7.15
C ILE A 26 -5.64 -11.88 -7.15
N HIS A 27 -5.76 -12.72 -8.19
CA HIS A 27 -4.81 -13.80 -8.42
C HIS A 27 -3.40 -13.27 -8.73
N ALA A 28 -3.26 -12.22 -9.54
CA ALA A 28 -1.96 -11.64 -9.83
C ALA A 28 -1.26 -11.07 -8.58
N HIS A 29 -1.99 -10.34 -7.71
CA HIS A 29 -1.44 -9.88 -6.44
C HIS A 29 -1.11 -11.05 -5.48
N LYS A 30 -1.92 -12.11 -5.48
CA LYS A 30 -1.65 -13.34 -4.73
C LYS A 30 -0.36 -14.00 -5.20
N VAL A 31 -0.22 -14.25 -6.50
CA VAL A 31 0.98 -14.84 -7.11
C VAL A 31 2.19 -13.95 -6.89
N PHE A 32 2.05 -12.62 -6.99
CA PHE A 32 3.13 -11.69 -6.71
C PHE A 32 3.59 -11.75 -5.24
N LYS A 33 2.64 -11.87 -4.31
CA LYS A 33 2.92 -12.03 -2.88
C LYS A 33 3.57 -13.38 -2.55
N GLU A 34 3.23 -14.43 -3.29
CA GLU A 34 3.80 -15.78 -3.13
C GLU A 34 5.20 -15.90 -3.76
N THR A 35 5.46 -15.21 -4.88
CA THR A 35 6.71 -15.34 -5.64
C THR A 35 7.79 -14.33 -5.24
N SER A 36 7.43 -13.15 -4.75
CA SER A 36 8.40 -12.11 -4.38
C SER A 36 8.77 -12.18 -2.89
N PRO A 37 10.08 -12.26 -2.53
CA PRO A 37 10.53 -12.32 -1.13
C PRO A 37 10.29 -11.02 -0.36
N LEU A 38 10.12 -9.88 -1.05
CA LEU A 38 9.75 -8.60 -0.44
C LEU A 38 8.24 -8.49 -0.26
N ALA A 39 7.46 -8.87 -1.27
CA ALA A 39 6.01 -8.77 -1.22
C ALA A 39 5.39 -9.76 -0.21
N SER A 40 6.01 -10.94 0.00
CA SER A 40 5.56 -11.93 0.97
C SER A 40 5.50 -11.40 2.41
N LYS A 41 6.35 -10.42 2.74
CA LYS A 41 6.42 -9.78 4.06
C LYS A 41 5.32 -8.73 4.28
N VAL A 42 4.65 -8.27 3.21
CA VAL A 42 3.61 -7.23 3.28
C VAL A 42 2.38 -7.76 4.02
N GLN A 43 2.02 -7.13 5.15
CA GLN A 43 0.90 -7.57 6.00
C GLN A 43 -0.43 -6.90 5.67
N TYR A 44 -0.43 -5.78 4.93
CA TYR A 44 -1.63 -5.07 4.55
C TYR A 44 -2.25 -5.63 3.25
N PRO A 45 -3.57 -5.45 3.03
CA PRO A 45 -4.23 -5.90 1.81
C PRO A 45 -3.72 -5.13 0.59
N LEU A 46 -3.53 -5.85 -0.52
CA LEU A 46 -3.27 -5.26 -1.83
C LEU A 46 -4.60 -5.20 -2.59
N ILE A 47 -5.04 -3.99 -2.91
CA ILE A 47 -6.32 -3.74 -3.59
C ILE A 47 -6.09 -3.61 -5.09
N SER A 48 -6.96 -4.23 -5.90
CA SER A 48 -6.97 -4.05 -7.35
C SER A 48 -7.99 -2.99 -7.75
N ASP A 49 -7.56 -1.98 -8.52
CA ASP A 49 -8.40 -0.88 -9.01
C ASP A 49 -8.62 -0.96 -10.53
N ARG A 50 -9.30 -2.01 -11.00
CA ARG A 50 -9.44 -2.28 -12.44
C ARG A 50 -10.32 -1.29 -13.21
N ASN A 51 -11.36 -0.78 -12.55
CA ASN A 51 -12.26 0.21 -13.16
C ASN A 51 -11.71 1.65 -13.06
N HIS A 52 -10.50 1.81 -12.51
CA HIS A 52 -9.86 3.09 -12.21
C HIS A 52 -10.71 3.98 -11.29
N SER A 53 -11.69 3.42 -10.56
CA SER A 53 -12.58 4.22 -9.73
C SER A 53 -11.85 4.86 -8.57
N ILE A 54 -10.93 4.12 -7.94
CA ILE A 54 -10.13 4.61 -6.82
C ILE A 54 -9.09 5.61 -7.34
N SER A 55 -8.38 5.26 -8.41
CA SER A 55 -7.34 6.12 -8.98
C SER A 55 -7.89 7.44 -9.51
N LYS A 56 -9.09 7.44 -10.10
CA LYS A 56 -9.79 8.67 -10.50
C LYS A 56 -10.29 9.46 -9.30
N ALA A 57 -10.89 8.81 -8.30
CA ALA A 57 -11.41 9.48 -7.10
C ALA A 57 -10.32 10.27 -6.36
N TYR A 58 -9.10 9.72 -6.33
CA TYR A 58 -7.96 10.39 -5.71
C TYR A 58 -7.11 11.23 -6.67
N GLN A 59 -7.52 11.36 -7.94
CA GLN A 59 -6.80 12.11 -8.98
C GLN A 59 -5.34 11.65 -9.18
N VAL A 60 -5.09 10.36 -9.02
CA VAL A 60 -3.76 9.75 -9.17
C VAL A 60 -3.65 8.93 -10.46
N LEU A 61 -4.71 8.84 -11.27
CA LEU A 61 -4.66 8.13 -12.55
C LEU A 61 -3.86 8.94 -13.58
N ASN A 62 -2.82 8.34 -14.16
CA ASN A 62 -2.23 8.82 -15.40
C ASN A 62 -3.03 8.26 -16.58
N GLU A 63 -3.78 9.11 -17.27
CA GLU A 63 -4.66 8.70 -18.35
C GLU A 63 -3.90 8.24 -19.60
N GLU A 64 -2.72 8.80 -19.87
CA GLU A 64 -1.90 8.40 -21.02
C GLU A 64 -1.30 6.99 -20.84
N LYS A 65 -0.87 6.67 -19.63
CA LYS A 65 -0.27 5.36 -19.30
C LYS A 65 -1.30 4.32 -18.87
N GLY A 66 -2.54 4.73 -18.60
CA GLY A 66 -3.60 3.86 -18.08
C GLY A 66 -3.28 3.26 -16.71
N ALA A 67 -2.41 3.90 -15.93
CA ALA A 67 -1.93 3.39 -14.63
C ALA A 67 -1.94 4.51 -13.59
N ALA A 68 -2.12 4.14 -12.33
CA ALA A 68 -1.99 5.09 -11.23
C ALA A 68 -0.52 5.53 -11.06
N GLU A 69 -0.32 6.84 -10.88
CA GLU A 69 0.93 7.39 -10.40
C GLU A 69 1.23 6.89 -8.98
N ARG A 70 2.52 6.91 -8.62
CA ARG A 70 2.95 6.55 -7.26
C ARG A 70 2.52 7.64 -6.28
N ALA A 71 1.35 7.48 -5.69
CA ALA A 71 0.80 8.39 -4.69
C ALA A 71 0.76 7.74 -3.30
N SER A 72 1.05 8.54 -2.27
CA SER A 72 0.81 8.20 -0.87
C SER A 72 -0.29 9.12 -0.34
N ILE A 73 -1.39 8.54 0.10
CA ILE A 73 -2.60 9.27 0.52
C ILE A 73 -2.76 9.08 2.02
N LEU A 74 -2.76 10.19 2.76
CA LEU A 74 -3.01 10.19 4.21
C LEU A 74 -4.51 10.16 4.45
N ILE A 75 -4.99 9.12 5.12
CA ILE A 75 -6.41 8.94 5.46
C ILE A 75 -6.71 9.69 6.76
N LEU A 76 -7.91 10.29 6.82
CA LEU A 76 -8.44 10.99 8.00
C LEU A 76 -8.58 10.03 9.19
N TYR A 77 -8.15 10.51 10.35
CA TYR A 77 -8.31 9.82 11.62
C TYR A 77 -9.75 10.00 12.14
N PRO A 78 -10.33 8.98 12.80
CA PRO A 78 -11.60 9.16 13.53
C PRO A 78 -11.42 10.14 14.69
N GLU A 79 -12.50 10.72 15.22
CA GLU A 79 -12.45 11.81 16.22
C GLU A 79 -11.67 11.40 17.50
N GLU A 80 -11.70 10.12 17.84
CA GLU A 80 -11.04 9.57 19.02
C GLU A 80 -9.52 9.42 18.85
N VAL A 81 -8.99 9.57 17.63
CA VAL A 81 -7.56 9.35 17.34
C VAL A 81 -6.91 10.65 16.89
N GLY A 82 -5.97 11.13 17.69
CA GLY A 82 -5.14 12.28 17.37
C GLY A 82 -4.28 12.05 16.12
N ARG A 83 -4.17 13.08 15.28
CA ARG A 83 -3.30 13.07 14.11
C ARG A 83 -1.84 12.98 14.53
N ASN A 84 -1.05 12.15 13.85
CA ASN A 84 0.39 12.16 13.99
C ASN A 84 1.01 13.32 13.17
N THR A 85 1.22 14.47 13.83
CA THR A 85 1.81 15.67 13.21
C THR A 85 3.27 15.48 12.83
N TYR A 86 4.01 14.61 13.52
CA TYR A 86 5.39 14.28 13.17
C TYR A 86 5.48 13.58 11.82
N GLU A 87 4.50 12.74 11.48
CA GLU A 87 4.46 12.07 10.17
C GLU A 87 4.20 13.07 9.03
N LEU A 88 3.31 14.04 9.26
CA LEU A 88 3.07 15.11 8.30
C LEU A 88 4.35 15.93 8.04
N LEU A 89 5.05 16.32 9.12
CA LEU A 89 6.32 17.04 9.03
C LEU A 89 7.38 16.20 8.30
N ARG A 90 7.48 14.91 8.62
CA ARG A 90 8.42 13.98 7.98
C ARG A 90 8.19 13.89 6.48
N ILE A 91 6.93 13.86 6.04
CA ILE A 91 6.57 13.83 4.61
C ILE A 91 7.00 15.12 3.91
N VAL A 92 6.73 16.29 4.50
CA VAL A 92 7.17 17.58 3.93
C VAL A 92 8.69 17.63 3.81
N GLN A 93 9.41 17.19 4.84
CA GLN A 93 10.87 17.12 4.84
C GLN A 93 11.41 16.11 3.81
N ALA A 94 10.76 14.96 3.65
CA ALA A 94 11.12 13.94 2.66
C ALA A 94 10.95 14.46 1.23
N LEU A 95 9.86 15.18 0.95
CA LEU A 95 9.64 15.83 -0.35
C LEU A 95 10.71 16.88 -0.63
N HIS A 96 11.01 17.74 0.35
CA HIS A 96 12.08 18.73 0.20
C HIS A 96 13.44 18.07 -0.05
N TYR A 97 13.80 17.04 0.72
CA TYR A 97 15.03 16.28 0.54
C TYR A 97 15.11 15.61 -0.84
N ALA A 98 14.04 14.95 -1.28
CA ALA A 98 13.99 14.28 -2.57
C ALA A 98 14.19 15.26 -3.74
N THR A 99 13.55 16.44 -3.67
CA THR A 99 13.67 17.49 -4.70
C THR A 99 15.07 18.12 -4.75
N THR A 100 15.73 18.29 -3.60
CA THR A 100 17.05 18.94 -3.51
C THR A 100 18.21 18.00 -3.84
N THR A 101 18.06 16.71 -3.54
CA THR A 101 19.13 15.71 -3.77
C THR A 101 18.92 14.88 -5.03
N ASN A 102 17.76 15.00 -5.67
CA ASN A 102 17.34 14.14 -6.78
C ASN A 102 17.41 12.64 -6.43
N THR A 103 17.12 12.31 -5.16
CA THR A 103 17.06 10.93 -4.65
C THR A 103 15.66 10.63 -4.12
N ALA A 104 15.31 9.35 -3.96
CA ALA A 104 14.07 8.94 -3.33
C ALA A 104 14.30 8.64 -1.83
N THR A 105 13.28 8.81 -1.00
CA THR A 105 13.35 8.46 0.42
C THR A 105 12.82 7.04 0.65
N PRO A 106 13.59 6.13 1.29
CA PRO A 106 13.14 4.78 1.61
C PRO A 106 12.01 4.75 2.66
N ALA A 107 11.44 3.56 2.90
CA ALA A 107 10.45 3.37 3.96
C ALA A 107 11.01 3.78 5.32
N ASN A 108 10.19 4.44 6.14
CA ASN A 108 10.56 4.97 7.46
C ASN A 108 11.74 5.96 7.46
N TRP A 109 12.06 6.58 6.30
CA TRP A 109 13.11 7.59 6.23
C TRP A 109 12.85 8.77 7.16
N VAL A 110 13.88 9.22 7.88
CA VAL A 110 13.85 10.44 8.70
C VAL A 110 15.00 11.39 8.33
N PRO A 111 14.90 12.70 8.61
CA PRO A 111 15.97 13.65 8.34
C PRO A 111 17.32 13.18 8.89
N GLY A 112 18.37 13.30 8.07
CA GLY A 112 19.72 12.82 8.38
C GLY A 112 20.04 11.41 7.86
N GLN A 113 19.05 10.65 7.41
CA GLN A 113 19.28 9.38 6.72
C GLN A 113 19.57 9.56 5.24
N GLN A 114 20.32 8.62 4.66
CA GLN A 114 20.62 8.63 3.23
C GLN A 114 19.40 8.27 2.38
N GLY A 115 19.22 8.99 1.27
CA GLY A 115 18.28 8.64 0.21
C GLY A 115 18.76 7.44 -0.60
N ILE A 116 17.86 6.93 -1.44
CA ILE A 116 18.11 5.87 -2.41
C ILE A 116 18.03 6.44 -3.82
N HIS A 117 18.99 6.08 -4.67
CA HIS A 117 18.90 6.40 -6.09
C HIS A 117 17.98 5.37 -6.77
N PRO A 118 16.93 5.80 -7.47
CA PRO A 118 16.06 4.87 -8.18
C PRO A 118 16.86 4.18 -9.30
N ASN A 119 17.16 2.89 -9.10
CA ASN A 119 17.86 2.05 -10.08
C ASN A 119 16.97 0.89 -10.50
N THR A 120 16.75 0.75 -11.80
CA THR A 120 15.93 -0.32 -12.40
C THR A 120 16.44 -1.72 -12.04
N ASN A 121 17.74 -1.89 -11.79
CA ASN A 121 18.36 -3.17 -11.43
C ASN A 121 18.10 -3.63 -9.99
N GLN A 122 17.49 -2.79 -9.15
CA GLN A 122 17.19 -3.09 -7.75
C GLN A 122 15.71 -3.42 -7.50
N ILE A 123 14.90 -3.50 -8.56
CA ILE A 123 13.48 -3.83 -8.43
C ILE A 123 13.34 -5.32 -8.08
N GLY A 124 12.88 -5.61 -6.86
CA GLY A 124 12.47 -6.97 -6.44
C GLY A 124 13.57 -7.87 -5.84
N ARG A 125 14.75 -7.32 -5.51
CA ARG A 125 15.83 -8.04 -4.80
C ARG A 125 15.81 -7.79 -3.30
#